data_AF-A0A8I1B150-F1
#
_entry.id   AF-A0A8I1B150-F1
#
_cell.length_a   1.000
_cell.length_b   1.000
_cell.length_c   1.000
_cell.angle_alpha   90.00
_cell.angle_beta   90.00
_cell.angle_gamma   90.00
#
_symmetry.space_group_name_H-M   'P 1'
#
loop_
_entity.id
_entity.type
_entity.pdbx_description
1 polymer ?
#
loop_
_entity_poly.entity_id
_entity_poly.type
_entity_poly.pdbx_seq_one_letter_code
_entity_poly.pdbx_strand_id
1 'polypeptide(L)'
;MIDNSTIVLLVIVALAILIVIRAIAIVPQQHAWVVERLGKFDRVLSPGAGFVIPFIERVSYKHSLKEIPLDVPSQVCITRDNTQLQVDGVLYFQVTDPMRASYGSSNYIS
;
A
#
# COMPACT_ATOMS: atom_id res chain seq x y z
N MET A 1 -9.09 45.18 20.59
CA MET A 1 -8.44 44.16 21.44
C MET A 1 -8.84 42.81 20.88
N ILE A 2 -7.91 41.89 20.62
CA ILE A 2 -8.32 40.55 20.22
C ILE A 2 -8.72 39.84 21.50
N ASP A 3 -10.01 39.58 21.66
CA ASP A 3 -10.53 38.91 22.86
C ASP A 3 -10.10 37.44 22.87
N ASN A 4 -9.87 36.88 24.06
CA ASN A 4 -9.45 35.49 24.24
C ASN A 4 -10.43 34.49 23.57
N SER A 5 -11.72 34.82 23.48
CA SER A 5 -12.72 34.02 22.76
C SER A 5 -12.44 33.93 21.26
N THR A 6 -12.03 35.03 20.63
CA THR A 6 -11.68 35.11 19.21
C THR A 6 -10.41 34.31 18.91
N ILE A 7 -9.44 34.32 19.84
CA ILE A 7 -8.22 33.49 19.72
C ILE A 7 -8.57 32.01 19.81
N VAL A 8 -9.40 31.61 20.77
CA VAL A 8 -9.84 30.20 20.93
C VAL A 8 -10.60 29.73 19.69
N LEU A 9 -11.50 30.56 19.14
CA LEU A 9 -12.23 30.24 17.91
C LEU A 9 -11.29 30.01 16.73
N LEU A 10 -10.30 30.90 16.54
CA LEU A 10 -9.31 30.78 15.46
C LEU A 10 -8.50 29.48 15.56
N VAL A 11 -8.10 29.10 16.77
CA VAL A 11 -7.34 27.86 17.01
C VAL A 11 -8.20 26.62 16.67
N ILE A 12 -9.47 26.60 17.07
CA ILE A 12 -10.39 25.49 16.77
C ILE A 12 -10.62 25.37 15.26
N VAL A 13 -10.82 26.49 14.57
CA VAL A 13 -11.03 26.50 13.11
C VAL A 13 -9.77 26.01 12.38
N ALA A 14 -8.59 26.49 12.79
CA ALA A 14 -7.32 26.03 12.23
C ALA A 14 -7.12 24.51 12.44
N LEU A 15 -7.45 24.00 13.63
CA LEU A 15 -7.37 22.58 13.94
C LEU A 15 -8.34 21.75 13.09
N ALA A 16 -9.59 22.22 12.93
CA ALA A 16 -10.58 21.55 12.10
C ALA A 16 -10.12 21.45 10.63
N ILE A 17 -9.56 22.53 10.08
CA ILE A 17 -9.02 22.54 8.71
C ILE A 17 -7.86 21.54 8.57
N LEU A 18 -6.96 21.49 9.55
CA LEU A 18 -5.84 20.55 9.53
C LEU A 18 -6.32 19.10 9.50
N ILE A 19 -7.34 18.77 10.30
CA ILE A 19 -7.94 17.43 10.35
C ILE A 19 -8.56 17.07 8.99
N VAL A 20 -9.30 17.98 8.37
CA VAL A 20 -9.95 17.74 7.06
C VAL A 20 -8.92 17.49 5.97
N ILE A 21 -7.86 18.30 5.91
CA ILE A 21 -6.79 18.12 4.92
C ILE A 21 -6.10 16.76 5.09
N ARG A 22 -5.86 16.32 6.33
CA ARG A 22 -5.26 15.02 6.62
C ARG A 22 -6.18 13.84 6.36
N ALA A 23 -7.49 14.07 6.27
CA ALA A 23 -8.46 13.01 6.02
C ALA A 23 -8.56 12.59 4.55
N ILE A 24 -8.12 13.45 3.64
CA ILE A 24 -8.16 13.18 2.20
C ILE A 24 -6.86 12.50 1.79
N ALA A 25 -6.96 11.23 1.40
CA ALA A 25 -5.85 10.44 0.88
C ALA A 25 -6.01 10.28 -0.63
N ILE A 26 -5.10 10.85 -1.41
CA ILE A 26 -5.10 10.70 -2.88
C ILE A 26 -4.23 9.50 -3.24
N VAL A 27 -4.86 8.44 -3.76
CA VAL A 27 -4.18 7.22 -4.21
C VAL A 27 -3.81 7.38 -5.69
N PRO A 28 -2.53 7.23 -6.05
CA PRO A 28 -2.09 7.29 -7.45
C PRO A 28 -2.72 6.20 -8.32
N GLN A 29 -2.75 6.44 -9.63
CA GLN A 29 -3.15 5.43 -10.60
C GLN A 29 -2.26 4.17 -10.52
N GLN A 30 -2.85 2.99 -10.75
CA GLN A 30 -2.21 1.67 -10.64
C GLN A 30 -1.53 1.42 -9.28
N HIS A 31 -2.05 2.01 -8.21
CA HIS A 31 -1.64 1.70 -6.84
C HIS A 31 -2.86 1.32 -6.01
N ALA A 32 -2.65 0.43 -5.06
CA ALA A 32 -3.63 0.09 -4.04
C ALA A 32 -3.02 0.33 -2.65
N TRP A 33 -3.74 1.06 -1.81
CA TRP A 33 -3.29 1.36 -0.44
C TRP A 33 -4.15 0.57 0.54
N VAL A 34 -3.51 -0.21 1.40
CA VAL A 34 -4.19 -0.99 2.43
C VAL A 34 -4.26 -0.17 3.70
N VAL A 35 -5.48 0.01 4.20
CA VAL A 35 -5.78 0.80 5.40
C VAL A 35 -6.08 -0.13 6.56
N GLU A 36 -5.46 0.17 7.69
CA GLU A 36 -5.69 -0.49 8.97
C GLU A 36 -6.37 0.46 9.94
N ARG A 37 -7.28 -0.08 10.73
CA ARG A 37 -7.93 0.57 11.86
C ARG A 37 -7.46 -0.11 13.15
N LEU A 38 -6.72 0.62 13.98
CA LEU A 38 -6.20 0.12 15.26
C LEU A 38 -5.49 -1.26 15.16
N GLY A 39 -4.73 -1.46 14.08
CA GLY A 39 -3.96 -2.70 13.84
C GLY A 39 -4.77 -3.85 13.23
N LYS A 40 -6.02 -3.63 12.85
CA LYS A 40 -6.81 -4.59 12.04
C LYS A 40 -7.00 -4.05 10.63
N PHE A 41 -7.01 -4.95 9.65
CA PHE A 41 -7.41 -4.60 8.30
C PHE A 41 -8.83 -4.02 8.30
N ASP A 42 -9.02 -2.91 7.60
CA ASP A 42 -10.32 -2.26 7.41
C ASP A 42 -10.75 -2.31 5.94
N ARG A 43 -9.94 -1.72 5.04
CA ARG A 43 -10.26 -1.64 3.61
C ARG A 43 -9.05 -1.41 2.73
N VAL A 44 -9.22 -1.66 1.44
CA VAL A 44 -8.27 -1.31 0.38
C VAL A 44 -8.79 -0.06 -0.34
N LEU A 45 -7.97 0.98 -0.40
CA LEU A 45 -8.23 2.16 -1.22
C LEU A 45 -7.78 1.89 -2.66
N SER A 46 -8.75 1.97 -3.56
CA SER A 46 -8.52 1.95 -5.01
C SER A 46 -7.98 3.29 -5.51
N PRO A 47 -7.41 3.37 -6.73
CA PRO A 47 -6.95 4.61 -7.31
C PRO A 47 -8.01 5.72 -7.29
N GLY A 48 -7.61 6.93 -6.89
CA GLY A 48 -8.51 8.08 -6.79
C GLY A 48 -8.52 8.72 -5.40
N ALA A 49 -9.55 9.53 -5.13
CA ALA A 49 -9.73 10.17 -3.83
C ALA A 49 -10.31 9.16 -2.83
N GLY A 50 -9.51 8.81 -1.84
CA GLY A 50 -9.91 8.02 -0.68
C GLY A 50 -10.09 8.91 0.56
N PHE A 51 -10.94 8.46 1.46
CA PHE A 51 -11.08 9.06 2.79
C PHE A 51 -10.39 8.15 3.82
N VAL A 52 -9.62 8.74 4.72
CA VAL A 52 -8.97 8.07 5.84
C VAL A 52 -9.20 8.91 7.08
N ILE A 53 -9.67 8.30 8.17
CA ILE A 53 -9.85 9.03 9.42
C ILE A 53 -8.47 9.23 10.05
N PRO A 54 -7.95 10.47 10.10
CA PRO A 54 -6.67 10.72 10.74
C PRO A 54 -6.73 10.26 12.20
N PHE A 55 -5.60 9.80 12.74
CA PHE A 55 -5.44 9.25 14.10
C PHE A 55 -5.93 7.80 14.33
N ILE A 56 -7.09 7.42 13.77
CA ILE A 56 -7.66 6.07 13.98
C ILE A 56 -7.19 5.10 12.89
N GLU A 57 -7.16 5.57 11.65
CA GLU A 57 -6.82 4.79 10.48
C GLU A 57 -5.41 5.14 9.98
N ARG A 58 -4.66 4.11 9.56
CA ARG A 58 -3.31 4.24 9.02
C ARG A 58 -3.22 3.50 7.70
N VAL A 59 -2.56 4.11 6.72
CA VAL A 59 -2.14 3.41 5.49
C VAL A 59 -0.88 2.61 5.82
N SER A 60 -1.02 1.29 5.91
CA SER A 60 0.07 0.40 6.33
C SER A 60 0.85 -0.17 5.16
N TYR A 61 0.18 -0.50 4.05
CA TYR A 61 0.82 -1.05 2.85
C TYR A 61 0.43 -0.27 1.60
N LYS A 62 1.40 -0.11 0.68
CA LYS A 62 1.21 0.50 -0.62
C LYS A 62 1.73 -0.48 -1.67
N HIS A 63 0.82 -1.05 -2.44
CA HIS A 63 1.15 -2.00 -3.51
C HIS A 63 1.00 -1.34 -4.86
N SER A 64 1.94 -1.64 -5.76
CA SER A 64 1.82 -1.33 -7.18
C SER A 64 0.99 -2.43 -7.84
N LEU A 65 0.01 -2.03 -8.64
CA LEU A 65 -0.78 -2.95 -9.49
C LEU A 65 -0.15 -3.12 -10.89
N LYS A 66 1.06 -2.59 -11.09
CA LYS A 66 1.81 -2.75 -12.33
C LYS A 66 2.47 -4.12 -12.37
N GLU A 67 2.69 -4.63 -13.59
CA GLU A 67 3.54 -5.80 -13.81
C GLU A 67 5.00 -5.45 -13.50
N ILE A 68 5.66 -6.31 -12.73
CA ILE A 68 7.05 -6.16 -12.31
C ILE A 68 7.82 -7.42 -12.72
N PRO A 69 9.02 -7.28 -13.32
CA PRO A 69 9.90 -8.41 -13.59
C PRO A 69 10.61 -8.87 -12.31
N LEU A 70 10.71 -10.18 -12.13
CA LEU A 70 11.52 -10.83 -11.10
C LEU A 70 12.43 -11.88 -11.74
N ASP A 71 13.72 -11.69 -11.54
CA ASP A 71 14.75 -12.58 -12.06
C ASP A 71 14.80 -13.85 -11.20
N VAL A 72 14.64 -15.01 -11.85
CA VAL A 72 14.77 -16.30 -11.18
C VAL A 72 16.24 -16.71 -11.25
N PRO A 73 16.89 -17.02 -10.11
CA PRO A 73 18.28 -17.46 -10.12
C PRO A 73 18.40 -18.75 -10.93
N SER A 74 19.49 -18.87 -11.70
CA SER A 74 19.70 -20.05 -12.51
C SER A 74 19.78 -21.32 -11.66
N GLN A 75 19.06 -22.35 -12.07
CA GLN A 75 19.07 -23.65 -11.39
C GLN A 75 19.62 -24.74 -12.31
N VAL A 76 20.47 -25.59 -11.75
CA VAL A 76 20.98 -26.76 -12.46
C VAL A 76 19.95 -27.87 -12.36
N CYS A 77 19.47 -28.34 -13.51
CA CYS A 77 18.47 -29.39 -13.62
C CYS A 77 18.97 -30.52 -14.53
N ILE A 78 18.49 -31.73 -14.25
CA ILE A 78 18.83 -32.93 -15.02
C ILE A 78 17.62 -33.25 -15.91
N THR A 79 17.84 -33.34 -17.23
CA THR A 79 16.78 -33.72 -18.16
C THR A 79 16.53 -35.22 -18.13
N ARG A 80 15.42 -35.63 -18.75
CA ARG A 80 15.07 -37.05 -18.92
C ARG A 80 16.17 -37.86 -19.62
N ASP A 81 17.00 -37.22 -20.45
CA ASP A 81 18.10 -37.84 -21.17
C ASP A 81 19.42 -37.88 -20.37
N ASN A 82 19.35 -37.62 -19.06
CA ASN A 82 20.49 -37.66 -18.15
C ASN A 82 21.60 -36.64 -18.48
N THR A 83 21.23 -35.50 -19.06
CA THR A 83 22.14 -34.36 -19.28
C THR A 83 21.86 -33.26 -18.27
N GLN A 84 22.93 -32.62 -17.79
CA GLN A 84 22.84 -31.46 -16.90
C GLN A 84 22.78 -30.18 -17.73
N LEU A 85 21.81 -29.33 -17.42
CA LEU A 85 21.66 -27.99 -17.98
C LEU A 85 21.36 -27.00 -16.87
N GLN A 86 21.72 -25.75 -17.14
CA GLN A 86 21.36 -24.61 -16.33
C GLN A 86 20.21 -23.88 -17.00
N VAL A 87 19.12 -23.66 -16.25
CA VAL A 87 17.95 -22.93 -16.74
C VAL A 87 17.77 -21.68 -15.89
N ASP A 88 17.67 -20.54 -16.56
CA ASP A 88 17.34 -19.23 -16.03
C ASP A 88 16.04 -18.70 -16.65
N GLY A 89 15.43 -17.70 -16.01
CA GLY A 89 14.18 -17.13 -16.50
C GLY A 89 13.79 -15.85 -15.77
N VAL A 90 12.85 -15.11 -16.37
CA VAL A 90 12.26 -13.90 -15.79
C VAL A 90 10.76 -14.14 -15.61
N LEU A 91 10.27 -13.89 -14.40
CA LEU A 91 8.85 -13.95 -14.06
C LEU A 91 8.25 -12.55 -14.11
N TYR A 92 7.19 -12.38 -14.88
CA TYR A 92 6.37 -11.17 -14.84
C TYR A 92 5.13 -11.46 -14.00
N PHE A 93 4.94 -10.68 -12.94
CA PHE A 93 3.75 -10.83 -12.10
C PHE A 93 3.17 -9.47 -11.73
N GLN A 94 1.89 -9.47 -11.37
CA GLN A 94 1.16 -8.30 -10.89
C GLN A 94 0.33 -8.67 -9.66
N VAL A 95 0.18 -7.73 -8.73
CA VAL A 95 -0.65 -7.90 -7.55
C VAL A 95 -2.12 -7.76 -7.95
N THR A 96 -2.88 -8.85 -7.87
CA THR A 96 -4.33 -8.87 -8.13
C THR A 96 -5.15 -8.54 -6.88
N ASP A 97 -4.78 -9.10 -5.73
CA ASP A 97 -5.41 -8.85 -4.43
C ASP A 97 -4.40 -8.26 -3.43
N PRO A 98 -4.44 -6.93 -3.18
CA PRO A 98 -3.51 -6.25 -2.29
C PRO A 98 -3.73 -6.60 -0.81
N MET A 99 -4.92 -7.04 -0.40
CA MET A 99 -5.15 -7.49 0.98
C MET A 99 -4.39 -8.79 1.22
N ARG A 100 -4.52 -9.76 0.33
CA ARG A 100 -3.82 -11.05 0.42
C ARG A 100 -2.32 -10.89 0.23
N ALA A 101 -1.88 -9.96 -0.62
CA ALA A 101 -0.46 -9.66 -0.78
C ALA A 101 0.17 -9.09 0.51
N SER A 102 -0.58 -8.33 1.32
CA SER A 102 -0.08 -7.80 2.59
C SER A 102 -0.06 -8.81 3.74
N TYR A 103 -1.12 -9.61 3.90
CA TYR A 103 -1.30 -10.45 5.09
C TYR A 103 -1.14 -11.95 4.83
N GLY A 104 -1.11 -12.38 3.56
CA GLY A 104 -1.02 -13.79 3.19
C GLY A 104 0.40 -14.37 3.29
N SER A 105 1.43 -13.54 3.12
CA SER A 105 2.84 -13.90 3.27
C SER A 105 3.64 -12.71 3.81
N SER A 106 4.73 -12.98 4.53
CA SER A 106 5.66 -11.94 4.98
C SER A 106 6.33 -11.20 3.83
N ASN A 107 6.58 -11.92 2.73
CA ASN A 107 7.08 -11.38 1.48
C ASN A 107 6.53 -12.25 0.33
N TYR A 108 5.86 -11.63 -0.64
CA TYR A 108 5.33 -12.34 -1.82
C TYR A 108 6.33 -12.40 -2.98
N ILE A 109 7.51 -11.78 -2.83
CA ILE A 109 8.58 -11.71 -3.84
C ILE A 109 9.72 -12.69 -3.54
N SER A 110 9.83 -13.18 -2.29
CA SER A 110 10.96 -13.99 -1.81
C SER A 110 10.68 -15.49 -1.79
#